data_AF-M6QI79-F1
#
_entry.id   AF-M6QI79-F1
#
_cell.length_a   1.000
_cell.length_b   1.000
_cell.length_c   1.000
_cell.angle_alpha   90.00
_cell.angle_beta   90.00
_cell.angle_gamma   90.00
#
_symmetry.space_group_name_H-M   'P 1'
#
loop_
_entity.id
_entity.type
_entity.pdbx_description
1 polymer ?
#
loop_
_entity_poly.entity_id
_entity_poly.type
_entity_poly.pdbx_seq_one_letter_code
_entity_poly.pdbx_strand_id
1 'polypeptide(L)'
;MEHEEQSAINDRIEAMGYKIDEAISAEDYATARSLTEETIHLSAPCPGWLRGRIIRKMATIELDSGNILLSIEYLRKAIQAFPKYPDAWYQMALLNAKLENKQEALQALANAIEFGQSQALVDYRRPASKEADFAAFKSDPEFQALVDTGLPENPALNRVFEYLAMSEPMKAIKSGKKNLNEIDDLYAAYSAFEYAAEMIVRDLEEHGRYNLREYGLKSISEASEMLNEFKNELANRTGEKTETFTKFIAKRDSRKK
;
A
#
# COMPACT_ATOMS: atom_id res chain seq x y z
N MET A 1 -15.04 25.28 24.86
CA MET A 1 -16.44 24.96 24.49
C MET A 1 -16.52 24.14 23.20
N GLU A 2 -16.37 24.69 21.98
CA GLU A 2 -16.48 23.89 20.73
C GLU A 2 -15.47 22.74 20.63
N HIS A 3 -14.22 22.96 21.07
CA HIS A 3 -13.18 21.91 21.05
C HIS A 3 -13.42 20.79 22.08
N GLU A 4 -14.02 21.12 23.24
CA GLU A 4 -14.32 20.13 24.29
C GLU A 4 -15.52 19.27 23.91
N GLU A 5 -16.52 19.87 23.26
CA GLU A 5 -17.68 19.17 22.72
C GLU A 5 -17.30 18.22 21.57
N GLN A 6 -16.43 18.67 20.65
CA GLN A 6 -15.91 17.81 19.59
C GLN A 6 -15.05 16.66 20.13
N SER A 7 -14.26 16.89 21.17
CA SER A 7 -13.49 15.84 21.85
C SER A 7 -14.40 14.79 22.46
N ALA A 8 -15.44 15.22 23.19
CA ALA A 8 -16.40 14.31 23.82
C ALA A 8 -17.18 13.47 22.78
N ILE A 9 -17.52 14.06 21.63
CA ILE A 9 -18.15 13.34 20.51
C ILE A 9 -17.20 12.26 19.96
N ASN A 10 -15.92 12.59 19.76
CA ASN A 10 -14.94 11.64 19.25
C ASN A 10 -14.75 10.47 20.23
N ASP A 11 -14.60 10.74 21.53
CA ASP A 11 -14.45 9.71 22.56
C ASP A 11 -15.68 8.77 22.59
N ARG A 12 -16.88 9.32 22.44
CA ARG A 12 -18.12 8.53 22.37
C ARG A 12 -18.17 7.67 21.11
N ILE A 13 -17.78 8.21 19.95
CA ILE A 13 -17.70 7.46 18.69
C ILE A 13 -16.72 6.29 18.82
N GLU A 14 -15.56 6.51 19.45
CA GLU A 14 -14.59 5.45 19.68
C GLU A 14 -15.14 4.36 20.61
N ALA A 15 -15.76 4.75 21.73
CA ALA A 15 -16.40 3.81 22.66
C ALA A 15 -17.51 2.97 21.98
N MET A 16 -18.30 3.59 21.11
CA MET A 16 -19.31 2.88 20.31
C MET A 16 -18.67 1.95 19.28
N GLY A 17 -17.55 2.34 18.69
CA GLY A 17 -16.76 1.50 17.78
C GLY A 17 -16.41 0.15 18.40
N TYR A 18 -15.94 0.11 19.64
CA TYR A 18 -15.64 -1.14 20.34
C TYR A 18 -16.87 -2.04 20.52
N LYS A 19 -18.01 -1.47 20.89
CA LYS A 19 -19.26 -2.21 21.07
C LYS A 19 -19.80 -2.77 19.74
N ILE A 20 -19.64 -2.01 18.66
CA ILE A 20 -19.98 -2.47 17.31
C ILE A 20 -19.11 -3.68 16.95
N ASP A 21 -17.80 -3.59 17.18
CA ASP A 21 -16.87 -4.68 16.83
C ASP A 21 -17.10 -5.93 17.69
N GLU A 22 -17.46 -5.76 18.96
CA GLU A 22 -17.91 -6.85 19.84
C GLU A 22 -19.19 -7.52 19.32
N ALA A 23 -20.20 -6.74 18.94
CA ALA A 23 -21.45 -7.26 18.39
C ALA A 23 -21.23 -7.99 17.04
N ILE A 24 -20.38 -7.46 16.15
CA ILE A 24 -20.00 -8.13 14.91
C ILE A 24 -19.31 -9.47 15.20
N SER A 25 -18.37 -9.49 16.17
CA SER A 25 -17.66 -10.71 16.55
C SER A 25 -18.57 -11.77 17.17
N ALA A 26 -19.67 -11.34 17.80
CA ALA A 26 -20.71 -12.21 18.32
C ALA A 26 -21.78 -12.59 17.28
N GLU A 27 -21.62 -12.17 16.02
CA GLU A 27 -22.60 -12.31 14.93
C GLU A 27 -23.99 -11.69 15.27
N ASP A 28 -24.04 -10.77 16.24
CA ASP A 28 -25.23 -10.01 16.59
C ASP A 28 -25.35 -8.77 15.70
N TYR A 29 -25.68 -9.02 14.44
CA TYR A 29 -25.82 -7.97 13.42
C TYR A 29 -26.99 -7.00 13.71
N ALA A 30 -27.98 -7.41 14.50
CA ALA A 30 -29.07 -6.53 14.90
C ALA A 30 -28.56 -5.43 15.84
N THR A 31 -27.83 -5.81 16.88
CA THR A 31 -27.18 -4.87 17.80
C THR A 31 -26.12 -4.03 17.08
N ALA A 32 -25.27 -4.67 16.27
CA ALA A 32 -24.23 -3.96 15.52
C ALA A 32 -24.82 -2.87 14.60
N ARG A 33 -25.93 -3.17 13.90
CA ARG A 33 -26.64 -2.22 13.04
C ARG A 33 -27.19 -1.06 13.86
N SER A 34 -27.93 -1.34 14.93
CA SER A 34 -28.50 -0.29 15.78
C SER A 34 -27.43 0.66 16.33
N LEU A 35 -26.33 0.11 16.84
CA LEU A 35 -25.20 0.91 17.35
C LEU A 35 -24.54 1.73 16.23
N THR A 36 -24.39 1.15 15.04
CA THR A 36 -23.76 1.84 13.91
C THR A 36 -24.64 2.98 13.39
N GLU A 37 -25.96 2.81 13.32
CA GLU A 37 -26.90 3.88 12.96
C GLU A 37 -26.81 5.06 13.93
N GLU A 38 -26.84 4.80 15.24
CA GLU A 38 -26.64 5.84 16.26
C GLU A 38 -25.29 6.54 16.06
N THR A 39 -24.23 5.78 15.80
CA THR A 39 -22.89 6.34 15.57
C THR A 39 -22.83 7.21 14.30
N ILE A 40 -23.53 6.82 13.23
CA ILE A 40 -23.63 7.62 11.99
C ILE A 40 -24.28 8.97 12.30
N HIS A 41 -25.40 8.98 13.05
CA HIS A 41 -26.07 10.20 13.45
C HIS A 41 -25.18 11.09 14.33
N LEU A 42 -24.50 10.52 15.31
CA LEU A 42 -23.57 11.21 16.19
C LEU A 42 -22.39 11.81 15.40
N SER A 43 -21.94 11.14 14.33
CA SER A 43 -20.83 11.59 13.49
C SER A 43 -21.20 12.62 12.42
N ALA A 44 -22.46 13.07 12.35
CA ALA A 44 -22.90 14.07 11.39
C ALA A 44 -22.08 15.38 11.38
N PRO A 45 -21.63 15.95 12.54
CA PRO A 45 -20.77 17.14 12.56
C PRO A 45 -19.28 16.82 12.36
N CYS A 46 -18.88 15.55 12.32
CA CYS A 46 -17.49 15.15 12.23
C CYS A 46 -16.93 15.26 10.79
N PRO A 47 -15.59 15.31 10.62
CA PRO A 47 -14.97 15.29 9.31
C PRO A 47 -15.40 14.08 8.46
N GLY A 48 -15.49 14.29 7.14
CA GLY A 48 -15.96 13.30 6.19
C GLY A 48 -15.26 11.94 6.29
N TRP A 49 -13.95 11.91 6.58
CA TRP A 49 -13.19 10.66 6.74
C TRP A 49 -13.70 9.80 7.90
N LEU A 50 -14.07 10.41 9.04
CA LEU A 50 -14.58 9.68 10.20
C LEU A 50 -15.96 9.12 9.89
N ARG A 51 -16.81 9.96 9.28
CA ARG A 51 -18.15 9.56 8.82
C ARG A 51 -18.08 8.43 7.78
N GLY A 52 -17.18 8.54 6.80
CA GLY A 52 -16.91 7.51 5.80
C GLY A 52 -16.50 6.18 6.45
N ARG A 53 -15.61 6.22 7.45
CA ARG A 53 -15.19 5.03 8.22
C ARG A 53 -16.36 4.33 8.91
N ILE A 54 -17.25 5.09 9.56
CA ILE A 54 -18.41 4.53 10.27
C ILE A 54 -19.43 3.97 9.28
N ILE A 55 -19.74 4.70 8.20
CA ILE A 55 -20.66 4.22 7.16
C ILE A 55 -20.13 2.95 6.49
N ARG A 56 -18.81 2.85 6.27
CA ARG A 56 -18.20 1.61 5.75
C ARG A 56 -18.34 0.43 6.73
N LYS A 57 -18.30 0.66 8.05
CA LYS A 57 -18.62 -0.42 9.02
C LYS A 57 -20.05 -0.94 8.83
N MET A 58 -21.03 -0.07 8.55
CA MET A 58 -22.38 -0.52 8.21
C MET A 58 -22.40 -1.41 6.96
N ALA A 59 -21.62 -1.04 5.93
CA ALA A 59 -21.50 -1.88 4.74
C ALA A 59 -20.94 -3.28 5.05
N THR A 60 -19.98 -3.39 5.97
CA THR A 60 -19.47 -4.68 6.45
C THR A 60 -20.56 -5.48 7.16
N ILE A 61 -21.32 -4.87 8.08
CA ILE A 61 -22.44 -5.53 8.78
C ILE A 61 -23.46 -6.09 7.79
N GLU A 62 -23.85 -5.30 6.78
CA GLU A 62 -24.80 -5.76 5.76
C GLU A 62 -24.23 -6.87 4.90
N LEU A 63 -22.94 -6.82 4.56
CA LEU A 63 -22.29 -7.90 3.81
C LEU A 63 -22.27 -9.20 4.60
N ASP A 64 -21.88 -9.15 5.87
CA ASP A 64 -21.79 -10.31 6.76
C ASP A 64 -23.19 -10.89 7.03
N SER A 65 -24.22 -10.03 7.05
CA SER A 65 -25.64 -10.44 7.10
C SER A 65 -26.16 -11.04 5.78
N GLY A 66 -25.37 -11.08 4.72
CA GLY A 66 -25.75 -11.56 3.38
C GLY A 66 -26.45 -10.53 2.48
N ASN A 67 -26.64 -9.30 2.94
CA ASN A 67 -27.33 -8.22 2.23
C ASN A 67 -26.38 -7.45 1.30
N ILE A 68 -25.91 -8.10 0.23
CA ILE A 68 -24.90 -7.54 -0.70
C ILE A 68 -25.33 -6.18 -1.29
N LEU A 69 -26.60 -6.03 -1.69
CA LEU A 69 -27.09 -4.79 -2.29
C LEU A 69 -27.04 -3.60 -1.31
N LEU A 70 -27.46 -3.82 -0.06
CA LEU A 70 -27.38 -2.80 0.99
C LEU A 70 -25.93 -2.46 1.32
N SER A 71 -25.04 -3.45 1.34
CA SER A 71 -23.60 -3.20 1.51
C SER A 71 -23.06 -2.23 0.44
N ILE A 72 -23.39 -2.45 -0.82
CA ILE A 72 -23.00 -1.55 -1.94
C ILE A 72 -23.57 -0.14 -1.72
N GLU A 73 -24.82 0.00 -1.31
CA GLU A 73 -25.41 1.31 -1.02
C GLU A 73 -24.67 2.06 0.10
N TYR A 74 -24.32 1.37 1.18
CA TYR A 74 -23.55 1.97 2.27
C TYR A 74 -22.12 2.32 1.83
N LEU A 75 -21.46 1.50 1.00
CA LEU A 75 -20.16 1.86 0.43
C LEU A 75 -20.26 3.13 -0.45
N ARG A 76 -21.32 3.28 -1.25
CA ARG A 76 -21.57 4.52 -2.01
C ARG A 76 -21.73 5.72 -1.08
N LYS A 77 -22.47 5.57 0.03
CA LYS A 77 -22.61 6.62 1.05
C LYS A 77 -21.27 6.95 1.73
N ALA A 78 -20.43 5.95 2.00
CA ALA A 78 -19.11 6.15 2.58
C ALA A 78 -18.19 6.94 1.64
N ILE A 79 -18.20 6.59 0.35
CA ILE A 79 -17.47 7.32 -0.70
C ILE A 79 -18.04 8.75 -0.88
N GLN A 80 -19.35 8.96 -0.79
CA GLN A 80 -19.92 10.31 -0.82
C GLN A 80 -19.46 11.16 0.38
N ALA A 81 -19.39 10.57 1.58
CA ALA A 81 -18.90 11.26 2.77
C ALA A 81 -17.40 11.56 2.69
N PHE A 82 -16.61 10.65 2.11
CA PHE A 82 -15.19 10.84 1.87
C PHE A 82 -14.76 10.22 0.53
N PRO A 83 -14.73 11.00 -0.57
CA PRO A 83 -14.47 10.48 -1.92
C PRO A 83 -13.12 9.79 -2.07
N LYS A 84 -12.13 10.19 -1.26
CA LYS A 84 -10.81 9.60 -1.24
C LYS A 84 -10.67 8.53 -0.15
N TYR A 85 -11.73 7.79 0.20
CA TYR A 85 -11.65 6.76 1.23
C TYR A 85 -11.17 5.41 0.65
N PRO A 86 -9.89 5.03 0.78
CA PRO A 86 -9.37 3.83 0.13
C PRO A 86 -10.09 2.53 0.52
N ASP A 87 -10.40 2.32 1.80
CA ASP A 87 -11.04 1.08 2.25
C ASP A 87 -12.42 0.87 1.62
N ALA A 88 -13.21 1.94 1.46
CA ALA A 88 -14.54 1.86 0.86
C ALA A 88 -14.45 1.51 -0.63
N TRP A 89 -13.46 2.08 -1.35
CA TRP A 89 -13.18 1.70 -2.73
C TRP A 89 -12.71 0.25 -2.85
N TYR A 90 -11.85 -0.22 -1.93
CA TYR A 90 -11.37 -1.59 -1.96
C TYR A 90 -12.51 -2.59 -1.72
N GLN A 91 -13.35 -2.36 -0.71
CA GLN A 91 -14.53 -3.20 -0.47
C GLN A 91 -15.50 -3.18 -1.66
N MET A 92 -15.68 -2.03 -2.32
CA MET A 92 -16.48 -1.94 -3.53
C MET A 92 -15.90 -2.78 -4.67
N ALA A 93 -14.56 -2.82 -4.79
CA ALA A 93 -13.88 -3.64 -5.78
C ALA A 93 -14.11 -5.14 -5.53
N LEU A 94 -14.00 -5.60 -4.29
CA LEU A 94 -14.26 -6.98 -3.89
C LEU A 94 -15.70 -7.40 -4.21
N LEU A 95 -16.68 -6.57 -3.84
CA LEU A 95 -18.09 -6.88 -4.10
C LEU A 95 -18.40 -6.94 -5.59
N ASN A 96 -17.87 -6.01 -6.40
CA ASN A 96 -18.06 -6.07 -7.84
C ASN A 96 -17.33 -7.25 -8.47
N ALA A 97 -16.18 -7.66 -7.94
CA ALA A 97 -15.49 -8.85 -8.40
C ALA A 97 -16.28 -10.13 -8.12
N LYS A 98 -16.83 -10.25 -6.92
CA LYS A 98 -17.73 -11.34 -6.53
C LYS A 98 -19.01 -11.40 -7.37
N LEU A 99 -19.48 -10.24 -7.84
CA LEU A 99 -20.62 -10.13 -8.76
C LEU A 99 -20.23 -10.23 -10.24
N GLU A 100 -18.95 -10.49 -10.54
CA GLU A 100 -18.38 -10.54 -11.89
C GLU A 100 -18.56 -9.24 -12.72
N ASN A 101 -18.84 -8.12 -12.05
CA ASN A 101 -18.88 -6.78 -12.64
C ASN A 101 -17.46 -6.24 -12.84
N LYS A 102 -16.77 -6.78 -13.85
CA LYS A 102 -15.34 -6.53 -14.09
C LYS A 102 -14.99 -5.04 -14.14
N GLN A 103 -15.72 -4.23 -14.92
CA GLN A 103 -15.36 -2.83 -15.13
C GLN A 103 -15.43 -2.03 -13.83
N GLU A 104 -16.50 -2.22 -13.06
CA GLU A 104 -16.71 -1.59 -11.77
C GLU A 104 -15.69 -2.05 -10.74
N ALA A 105 -15.33 -3.34 -10.75
CA ALA A 105 -14.33 -3.90 -9.85
C ALA A 105 -12.95 -3.30 -10.10
N LEU A 106 -12.50 -3.26 -11.37
CA LEU A 106 -11.19 -2.72 -11.73
C LEU A 106 -11.11 -1.21 -11.49
N GLN A 107 -12.18 -0.46 -11.79
CA GLN A 107 -12.23 0.98 -11.51
C GLN A 107 -12.18 1.26 -10.00
N ALA A 108 -12.92 0.49 -9.19
CA ALA A 108 -12.89 0.65 -7.75
C ALA A 108 -11.53 0.26 -7.15
N LEU A 109 -10.89 -0.80 -7.66
CA LEU A 109 -9.55 -1.21 -7.24
C LEU A 109 -8.50 -0.14 -7.58
N ALA A 110 -8.58 0.45 -8.78
CA ALA A 110 -7.70 1.55 -9.18
C ALA A 110 -7.80 2.74 -8.21
N ASN A 111 -9.03 3.15 -7.88
CA ASN A 111 -9.27 4.21 -6.90
C ASN A 111 -8.73 3.86 -5.50
N ALA A 112 -8.93 2.62 -5.04
CA ALA A 112 -8.42 2.18 -3.74
C ALA A 112 -6.89 2.27 -3.67
N ILE A 113 -6.21 1.82 -4.73
CA ILE A 113 -4.76 1.87 -4.86
C ILE A 113 -4.26 3.32 -4.88
N GLU A 114 -4.86 4.17 -5.71
CA GLU A 114 -4.48 5.58 -5.84
C GLU A 114 -4.62 6.32 -4.50
N PHE A 115 -5.79 6.20 -3.85
CA PHE A 115 -6.05 6.92 -2.61
C PHE A 115 -5.27 6.35 -1.43
N GLY A 116 -5.08 5.02 -1.37
CA GLY A 116 -4.29 4.36 -0.32
C GLY A 116 -2.83 4.79 -0.37
N GLN A 117 -2.26 4.89 -1.57
CA GLN A 117 -0.90 5.39 -1.77
C GLN A 117 -0.77 6.88 -1.46
N SER A 118 -1.70 7.72 -1.94
CA SER A 118 -1.65 9.17 -1.71
C SER A 118 -1.69 9.54 -0.21
N GLN A 119 -2.29 8.68 0.63
CA GLN A 119 -2.39 8.88 2.07
C GLN A 119 -1.29 8.14 2.84
N ALA A 120 -0.39 7.43 2.16
CA ALA A 120 0.61 6.55 2.77
C ALA A 120 0.01 5.55 3.77
N LEU A 121 -1.26 5.16 3.58
CA LEU A 121 -1.98 4.30 4.52
C LEU A 121 -1.81 2.82 4.17
N VAL A 122 -2.17 2.43 2.95
CA VAL A 122 -2.28 1.02 2.54
C VAL A 122 -1.98 0.90 1.04
N ASP A 123 -1.25 -0.14 0.64
CA ASP A 123 -1.14 -0.55 -0.77
C ASP A 123 -1.98 -1.82 -1.01
N TYR A 124 -3.09 -1.68 -1.73
CA TYR A 124 -4.03 -2.78 -1.99
C TYR A 124 -3.59 -3.74 -3.09
N ARG A 125 -2.48 -3.48 -3.80
CA ARG A 125 -2.02 -4.37 -4.88
C ARG A 125 -1.74 -5.79 -4.41
N ARG A 126 -0.98 -5.92 -3.32
CA ARG A 126 -0.57 -7.22 -2.77
C ARG A 126 -1.74 -7.99 -2.14
N PRO A 127 -2.65 -7.36 -1.37
CA PRO A 127 -3.91 -7.99 -0.98
C PRO A 127 -4.73 -8.44 -2.19
N ALA A 128 -4.97 -7.56 -3.16
CA ALA A 128 -5.78 -7.85 -4.34
C ALA A 128 -5.22 -9.02 -5.18
N SER A 129 -3.90 -9.12 -5.35
CA SER A 129 -3.31 -10.22 -6.12
C SER A 129 -3.49 -11.60 -5.47
N LYS A 130 -3.66 -11.64 -4.14
CA LYS A 130 -3.88 -12.87 -3.37
C LYS A 130 -5.35 -13.20 -3.17
N GLU A 131 -6.21 -12.19 -3.18
CA GLU A 131 -7.64 -12.33 -2.85
C GLU A 131 -8.38 -13.29 -3.77
N ALA A 132 -9.29 -14.07 -3.18
CA ALA A 132 -10.06 -15.08 -3.89
C ALA A 132 -11.17 -14.46 -4.75
N ASP A 133 -11.77 -13.36 -4.30
CA ASP A 133 -12.85 -12.67 -5.02
C ASP A 133 -12.38 -12.16 -6.40
N PHE A 134 -11.08 -11.89 -6.58
CA PHE A 134 -10.51 -11.50 -7.88
C PHE A 134 -10.10 -12.68 -8.76
N ALA A 135 -10.39 -13.93 -8.38
CA ALA A 135 -9.93 -15.12 -9.11
C ALA A 135 -10.30 -15.09 -10.60
N ALA A 136 -11.51 -14.62 -10.94
CA ALA A 136 -11.99 -14.49 -12.32
C ALA A 136 -11.17 -13.49 -13.16
N PHE A 137 -10.45 -12.55 -12.51
CA PHE A 137 -9.70 -11.49 -13.19
C PHE A 137 -8.19 -11.68 -13.14
N LYS A 138 -7.66 -12.75 -12.50
CA LYS A 138 -6.20 -12.95 -12.35
C LYS A 138 -5.44 -13.05 -13.67
N SER A 139 -6.08 -13.54 -14.73
CA SER A 139 -5.52 -13.59 -16.09
C SER A 139 -5.77 -12.33 -16.91
N ASP A 140 -6.55 -11.38 -16.38
CA ASP A 140 -6.90 -10.16 -17.11
C ASP A 140 -5.73 -9.17 -17.15
N PRO A 141 -5.35 -8.65 -18.33
CA PRO A 141 -4.21 -7.73 -18.44
C PRO A 141 -4.39 -6.43 -17.66
N GLU A 142 -5.62 -5.88 -17.58
CA GLU A 142 -5.87 -4.64 -16.83
C GLU A 142 -5.74 -4.89 -15.33
N PHE A 143 -6.28 -6.00 -14.83
CA PHE A 143 -6.09 -6.42 -13.44
C PHE A 143 -4.61 -6.62 -13.11
N GLN A 144 -3.88 -7.36 -13.95
CA GLN A 144 -2.44 -7.59 -13.79
C GLN A 144 -1.67 -6.27 -13.74
N ALA A 145 -1.98 -5.33 -14.63
CA ALA A 145 -1.34 -4.02 -14.65
C ALA A 145 -1.61 -3.20 -13.37
N LEU A 146 -2.82 -3.31 -12.80
CA LEU A 146 -3.20 -2.65 -11.55
C LEU A 146 -2.45 -3.21 -10.34
N VAL A 147 -2.42 -4.55 -10.20
CA VAL A 147 -1.80 -5.22 -9.04
C VAL A 147 -0.30 -5.42 -9.17
N ASP A 148 0.26 -5.15 -10.34
CA ASP A 148 1.70 -5.16 -10.57
C ASP A 148 2.40 -4.08 -9.74
N THR A 149 2.99 -4.54 -8.63
CA THR A 149 3.79 -3.71 -7.71
C THR A 149 5.13 -3.28 -8.32
N GLY A 150 5.56 -3.88 -9.44
CA GLY A 150 6.92 -3.77 -9.97
C GLY A 150 7.98 -4.43 -9.07
N LEU A 151 7.57 -5.16 -8.03
CA LEU A 151 8.48 -5.88 -7.14
C LEU A 151 8.61 -7.34 -7.60
N PRO A 152 9.83 -7.91 -7.54
CA PRO A 152 10.06 -9.30 -7.91
C PRO A 152 9.44 -10.27 -6.89
N GLU A 153 9.14 -11.49 -7.32
CA GLU A 153 8.57 -12.53 -6.45
C GLU A 153 9.57 -13.06 -5.42
N ASN A 154 10.86 -13.12 -5.80
CA ASN A 154 11.94 -13.55 -4.92
C ASN A 154 11.97 -12.69 -3.64
N PRO A 155 11.79 -13.26 -2.44
CA PRO A 155 11.66 -12.47 -1.21
C PRO A 155 12.90 -11.64 -0.86
N ALA A 156 14.10 -12.17 -1.13
CA ALA A 156 15.35 -11.47 -0.84
C ALA A 156 15.51 -10.25 -1.75
N LEU A 157 15.25 -10.41 -3.06
CA LEU A 157 15.30 -9.31 -4.02
C LEU A 157 14.14 -8.32 -3.83
N ASN A 158 12.94 -8.81 -3.49
CA ASN A 158 11.76 -7.99 -3.19
C ASN A 158 12.09 -6.99 -2.07
N ARG A 159 12.73 -7.47 -0.99
CA ARG A 159 13.14 -6.62 0.14
C ARG A 159 14.15 -5.55 -0.25
N VAL A 160 15.08 -5.84 -1.19
CA VAL A 160 15.99 -4.82 -1.73
C VAL A 160 15.19 -3.70 -2.41
N PHE A 161 14.20 -4.06 -3.22
CA PHE A 161 13.39 -3.11 -3.96
C PHE A 161 12.43 -2.33 -3.05
N GLU A 162 11.90 -2.96 -1.99
CA GLU A 162 11.10 -2.28 -0.96
C GLU A 162 11.92 -1.19 -0.26
N TYR A 163 13.16 -1.47 0.15
CA TYR A 163 14.04 -0.44 0.73
C TYR A 163 14.34 0.70 -0.23
N LEU A 164 14.56 0.40 -1.52
CA LEU A 164 14.73 1.43 -2.55
C LEU A 164 13.46 2.27 -2.76
N ALA A 165 12.28 1.66 -2.69
CA ALA A 165 11.00 2.37 -2.79
C ALA A 165 10.79 3.33 -1.60
N MET A 166 11.35 3.00 -0.43
CA MET A 166 11.34 3.84 0.77
C MET A 166 12.49 4.87 0.82
N SER A 167 13.30 4.98 -0.25
CA SER A 167 14.51 5.81 -0.29
C SER A 167 15.53 5.48 0.81
N GLU A 168 15.67 4.19 1.15
CA GLU A 168 16.63 3.69 2.15
C GLU A 168 17.79 2.90 1.50
N PRO A 169 18.67 3.56 0.71
CA PRO A 169 19.63 2.88 -0.17
C PRO A 169 20.61 1.97 0.57
N MET A 170 21.12 2.38 1.73
CA MET A 170 22.07 1.56 2.50
C MET A 170 21.41 0.30 3.09
N LYS A 171 20.13 0.37 3.47
CA LYS A 171 19.40 -0.83 3.93
C LYS A 171 19.15 -1.79 2.77
N ALA A 172 18.85 -1.27 1.57
CA ALA A 172 18.74 -2.08 0.35
C ALA A 172 20.03 -2.87 0.09
N ILE A 173 21.18 -2.20 0.09
CA ILE A 173 22.50 -2.82 -0.11
C ILE A 173 22.79 -3.87 0.98
N LYS A 174 22.65 -3.50 2.26
CA LYS A 174 22.94 -4.42 3.38
C LYS A 174 22.06 -5.66 3.35
N SER A 175 20.76 -5.48 3.09
CA SER A 175 19.80 -6.60 3.03
C SER A 175 20.10 -7.53 1.86
N GLY A 176 20.40 -6.97 0.67
CA GLY A 176 20.69 -7.79 -0.50
C GLY A 176 22.02 -8.53 -0.38
N LYS A 177 23.10 -7.86 0.06
CA LYS A 177 24.41 -8.52 0.30
C LYS A 177 24.31 -9.65 1.32
N LYS A 178 23.50 -9.49 2.37
CA LYS A 178 23.31 -10.51 3.40
C LYS A 178 22.68 -11.80 2.86
N ASN A 179 21.77 -11.69 1.88
CA ASN A 179 20.98 -12.81 1.37
C ASN A 179 21.27 -13.05 -0.13
N LEU A 180 22.49 -12.77 -0.58
CA LEU A 180 22.84 -12.79 -2.02
C LEU A 180 22.63 -14.18 -2.64
N ASN A 181 22.87 -15.23 -1.86
CA ASN A 181 22.69 -16.63 -2.23
C ASN A 181 21.23 -17.06 -2.40
N GLU A 182 20.28 -16.26 -1.91
CA GLU A 182 18.84 -16.50 -2.01
C GLU A 182 18.20 -15.75 -3.18
N ILE A 183 18.95 -14.87 -3.85
CA ILE A 183 18.49 -14.08 -4.98
C ILE A 183 18.70 -14.86 -6.28
N ASP A 184 17.61 -15.05 -7.02
CA ASP A 184 17.58 -15.72 -8.32
C ASP A 184 17.98 -14.79 -9.49
N ASP A 185 17.71 -13.49 -9.39
CA ASP A 185 18.08 -12.48 -10.37
C ASP A 185 19.19 -11.55 -9.83
N LEU A 186 20.42 -12.05 -9.87
CA LEU A 186 21.61 -11.33 -9.41
C LEU A 186 21.88 -10.08 -10.26
N TYR A 187 21.57 -10.10 -11.56
CA TYR A 187 21.72 -8.92 -12.41
C TYR A 187 20.84 -7.77 -11.91
N ALA A 188 19.58 -8.05 -11.58
CA ALA A 188 18.68 -7.06 -11.00
C ALA A 188 19.12 -6.60 -9.61
N ALA A 189 19.67 -7.50 -8.79
CA ALA A 189 20.23 -7.15 -7.48
C ALA A 189 21.38 -6.16 -7.58
N TYR A 190 22.36 -6.45 -8.45
CA TYR A 190 23.51 -5.56 -8.65
C TYR A 190 23.12 -4.26 -9.33
N SER A 191 22.15 -4.27 -10.25
CA SER A 191 21.56 -3.04 -10.79
C SER A 191 20.93 -2.17 -9.70
N ALA A 192 20.24 -2.80 -8.74
CA ALA A 192 19.66 -2.12 -7.59
C ALA A 192 20.74 -1.60 -6.61
N PHE A 193 21.83 -2.34 -6.40
CA PHE A 193 22.95 -1.88 -5.56
C PHE A 193 23.71 -0.72 -6.18
N GLU A 194 23.99 -0.77 -7.48
CA GLU A 194 24.57 0.35 -8.22
C GLU A 194 23.70 1.60 -8.04
N TYR A 195 22.40 1.48 -8.32
CA TYR A 195 21.44 2.57 -8.16
C TYR A 195 21.40 3.13 -6.73
N ALA A 196 21.39 2.25 -5.72
CA ALA A 196 21.45 2.63 -4.31
C ALA A 196 22.74 3.41 -3.98
N ALA A 197 23.88 2.95 -4.48
CA ALA A 197 25.16 3.60 -4.28
C ALA A 197 25.23 4.95 -4.98
N GLU A 198 24.64 5.10 -6.18
CA GLU A 198 24.51 6.39 -6.86
C GLU A 198 23.66 7.39 -6.06
N MET A 199 22.57 6.95 -5.43
CA MET A 199 21.79 7.79 -4.52
C MET A 199 22.63 8.30 -3.34
N ILE A 200 23.42 7.42 -2.72
CA ILE A 200 24.29 7.75 -1.59
C ILE A 200 25.39 8.74 -2.02
N VAL A 201 26.05 8.47 -3.15
CA VAL A 201 27.10 9.37 -3.68
C VAL A 201 26.53 10.76 -3.93
N ARG A 202 25.37 10.86 -4.61
CA ARG A 202 24.73 12.14 -4.87
C ARG A 202 24.36 12.88 -3.58
N ASP A 203 23.77 12.19 -2.62
CA ASP A 203 23.42 12.79 -1.33
C ASP A 203 24.66 13.31 -0.57
N LEU A 204 25.76 12.56 -0.59
CA LEU A 204 27.03 12.99 0.01
C LEU A 204 27.72 14.13 -0.76
N GLU A 205 27.52 14.22 -2.08
CA GLU A 205 27.99 15.36 -2.88
C GLU A 205 27.22 16.64 -2.55
N GLU A 206 25.91 16.53 -2.33
CA GLU A 206 25.02 17.65 -2.00
C GLU A 206 25.17 18.11 -0.54
N HIS A 207 25.17 17.16 0.41
CA HIS A 207 25.12 17.42 1.85
C HIS A 207 26.45 17.20 2.57
N GLY A 208 27.48 16.70 1.87
CA GLY A 208 28.83 16.53 2.40
C GLY A 208 28.93 15.49 3.52
N ARG A 209 29.88 15.72 4.44
CA ARG A 209 30.26 14.76 5.48
C ARG A 209 29.19 14.52 6.55
N TYR A 210 28.12 15.33 6.61
CA TYR A 210 27.09 15.24 7.63
C TYR A 210 26.31 13.91 7.53
N ASN A 211 26.05 13.42 6.31
CA ASN A 211 25.25 12.21 6.09
C ASN A 211 26.08 10.92 6.09
N LEU A 212 27.41 10.99 6.19
CA LEU A 212 28.27 9.79 6.25
C LEU A 212 27.86 8.83 7.37
N ARG A 213 27.45 9.38 8.52
CA ARG A 213 27.00 8.59 9.68
C ARG A 213 25.70 7.85 9.40
N GLU A 214 24.79 8.44 8.61
CA GLU A 214 23.51 7.81 8.27
C GLU A 214 23.71 6.53 7.45
N TYR A 215 24.71 6.55 6.57
CA TYR A 215 25.10 5.39 5.77
C TYR A 215 26.10 4.45 6.48
N GLY A 216 26.68 4.89 7.60
CA GLY A 216 27.71 4.16 8.31
C GLY A 216 29.04 4.10 7.55
N LEU A 217 29.34 5.14 6.77
CA LEU A 217 30.56 5.28 5.98
C LEU A 217 31.58 6.17 6.70
N LYS A 218 32.87 5.92 6.47
CA LYS A 218 33.98 6.68 7.04
C LYS A 218 34.37 7.86 6.16
N SER A 219 34.12 7.78 4.86
CA SER A 219 34.49 8.82 3.90
C SER A 219 33.61 8.81 2.66
N ILE A 220 33.63 9.90 1.89
CA ILE A 220 32.97 9.99 0.58
C ILE A 220 33.63 9.03 -0.42
N SER A 221 34.96 8.83 -0.34
CA SER A 221 35.69 7.86 -1.18
C SER A 221 35.13 6.45 -1.04
N GLU A 222 34.75 6.05 0.18
CA GLU A 222 34.18 4.73 0.45
C GLU A 222 32.83 4.53 -0.29
N ALA A 223 32.02 5.59 -0.44
CA ALA A 223 30.81 5.53 -1.25
C ALA A 223 31.13 5.35 -2.74
N SER A 224 32.12 6.10 -3.25
CA SER A 224 32.56 6.02 -4.65
C SER A 224 33.19 4.67 -4.98
N GLU A 225 33.99 4.11 -4.08
CA GLU A 225 34.59 2.77 -4.19
C GLU A 225 33.49 1.70 -4.26
N MET A 226 32.51 1.76 -3.35
CA MET A 226 31.36 0.87 -3.35
C MET A 226 30.56 0.95 -4.66
N LEU A 227 30.32 2.16 -5.19
CA LEU A 227 29.65 2.34 -6.48
C LEU A 227 30.44 1.68 -7.62
N ASN A 228 31.76 1.88 -7.65
CA ASN A 228 32.63 1.29 -8.67
C ASN A 228 32.67 -0.24 -8.56
N GLU A 229 32.67 -0.81 -7.36
CA GLU A 229 32.55 -2.25 -7.14
C GLU A 229 31.27 -2.80 -7.80
N PHE A 230 30.11 -2.17 -7.55
CA PHE A 230 28.86 -2.62 -8.15
C PHE A 230 28.82 -2.45 -9.68
N LYS A 231 29.39 -1.37 -10.21
CA LYS A 231 29.53 -1.17 -11.67
C LYS A 231 30.35 -2.28 -12.31
N ASN A 232 31.46 -2.68 -11.69
CA ASN A 232 32.31 -3.76 -12.18
C ASN A 232 31.60 -5.11 -12.12
N GLU A 233 30.90 -5.41 -11.01
CA GLU A 233 30.10 -6.62 -10.87
C GLU A 233 28.99 -6.69 -11.93
N LEU A 234 28.32 -5.58 -12.21
CA LEU A 234 27.27 -5.54 -13.24
C LEU A 234 27.85 -5.72 -14.65
N ALA A 235 29.01 -5.13 -14.94
CA ALA A 235 29.69 -5.30 -16.23
C ALA A 235 30.05 -6.77 -16.51
N ASN A 236 30.42 -7.52 -15.48
CA ASN A 236 30.71 -8.95 -15.57
C ASN A 236 29.45 -9.82 -15.79
N ARG A 237 28.25 -9.25 -15.60
CA ARG A 237 26.95 -9.94 -15.68
C ARG A 237 26.13 -9.56 -16.91
N THR A 238 26.73 -8.93 -17.92
CA THR A 238 26.00 -8.48 -19.12
C THR A 238 25.20 -9.58 -19.83
N GLY A 239 25.66 -10.84 -19.77
CA GLY A 239 24.93 -12.00 -20.30
C GLY A 239 23.70 -12.43 -19.47
N GLU A 240 23.55 -11.92 -18.25
CA GLU A 240 22.44 -12.20 -17.31
C GLU A 240 21.38 -11.09 -17.33
N LYS A 241 21.46 -10.13 -18.27
CA LYS A 241 20.61 -8.94 -18.27
C LYS A 241 19.13 -9.29 -18.28
N THR A 242 18.41 -8.79 -17.27
CA THR A 242 16.96 -8.89 -17.14
C THR A 242 16.28 -7.52 -17.17
N GLU A 243 14.96 -7.52 -17.33
CA GLU A 243 14.14 -6.30 -17.26
C GLU A 243 13.64 -5.99 -15.84
N THR A 244 13.91 -6.86 -14.86
CA THR A 244 13.33 -6.80 -13.51
C THR A 244 13.57 -5.45 -12.84
N PHE A 245 14.81 -4.97 -12.83
CA PHE A 245 15.15 -3.68 -12.23
C PHE A 245 14.61 -2.49 -13.05
N THR A 246 14.65 -2.57 -14.38
CA THR A 246 14.12 -1.50 -15.24
C THR A 246 12.60 -1.33 -15.08
N LYS A 247 11.86 -2.43 -14.95
CA LYS A 247 10.42 -2.42 -14.65
C LYS A 247 10.14 -1.77 -13.30
N PHE A 248 10.94 -2.09 -12.28
CA PHE A 248 10.84 -1.45 -10.97
C PHE A 248 11.01 0.07 -11.06
N ILE A 249 12.06 0.56 -11.74
CA ILE A 249 12.30 2.00 -11.90
C ILE A 249 11.17 2.67 -12.68
N ALA A 250 10.74 2.10 -13.80
CA ALA A 250 9.64 2.65 -14.60
C ALA A 250 8.34 2.80 -13.78
N LYS A 251 8.00 1.78 -12.98
CA LYS A 251 6.84 1.81 -12.08
C LYS A 251 7.01 2.77 -10.91
N ARG A 252 8.23 2.98 -10.42
CA ARG A 252 8.50 3.93 -9.34
C ARG A 252 8.37 5.37 -9.83
N ASP A 253 8.90 5.66 -11.01
CA ASP A 253 8.90 7.02 -11.56
C ASP A 253 7.53 7.42 -12.10
N SER A 254 6.72 6.47 -12.58
CA SER A 254 5.31 6.73 -12.94
C SER A 254 4.45 7.16 -11.75
N ARG A 255 4.87 6.86 -10.50
CA ARG A 255 4.15 7.26 -9.27
C ARG A 255 4.48 8.68 -8.82
N LYS A 256 5.50 9.32 -9.39
CA LYS A 256 5.93 10.68 -9.02
C LYS A 256 5.29 11.78 -9.89
N LYS A 257 4.53 11.39 -10.91
CA LYS A 257 3.82 12.30 -11.83
C LYS A 257 2.36 12.43 -11.41
#